data_AF-A0A0G1TQ40-F1
#
_entry.id   AF-A0A0G1TQ40-F1
#
_cell.length_a   1.000
_cell.length_b   1.000
_cell.length_c   1.000
_cell.angle_alpha   90.00
_cell.angle_beta   90.00
_cell.angle_gamma   90.00
#
_symmetry.space_group_name_H-M   'P 1'
#
loop_
_entity.id
_entity.type
_entity.pdbx_description
1 polymer ?
#
loop_
_entity_poly.entity_id
_entity_poly.type
_entity_poly.pdbx_seq_one_letter_code
_entity_poly.pdbx_strand_id
1 'polypeptide(L)'
;MEIVEHKEIGDGAWDAFCDASPEAWARHRSMTRKGTLVYDKRSEDHSFGVMHDGALVAVAPLITQPLLDSGGGLEFAFSINTRPSDTHGLATPAPALIDTLRDPERQALHALCMDEIDKRARRLGVARTRMFVDPLTGAVPGNTPAENPLTAFGYADTSTTTYHIDLRCDEKVLLSRMSKGHRSDITFALRQNYEVDFFDRDTITQEAWQAFIDINDAAAGRVVYNAERWSETLERLRGGFCLLALMRPGGDGGHVSGALVTTYKRRAYYSVSAIGPRHRGLRGAGQLIQWRVMQELKRRGFECYDMGWQTGSSDKEAAIASFKRHFGGTPTPLWYGVKKY
;
A
#
# COMPACT_ATOMS: atom_id res chain seq x y z
N MET A 1 -16.67 -26.56 -0.09
CA MET A 1 -15.72 -25.49 -0.45
C MET A 1 -14.63 -26.10 -1.31
N GLU A 2 -14.33 -25.48 -2.44
CA GLU A 2 -13.38 -25.94 -3.45
C GLU A 2 -12.31 -24.88 -3.67
N ILE A 3 -11.04 -25.30 -3.75
CA ILE A 3 -9.92 -24.41 -4.09
C ILE A 3 -9.81 -24.32 -5.60
N VAL A 4 -9.83 -23.12 -6.14
CA VAL A 4 -9.77 -22.86 -7.58
C VAL A 4 -8.66 -21.87 -7.88
N GLU A 5 -7.84 -22.15 -8.90
CA GLU A 5 -6.76 -21.25 -9.31
C GLU A 5 -7.32 -19.92 -9.82
N HIS A 6 -6.62 -18.80 -9.58
CA HIS A 6 -7.09 -17.50 -10.07
C HIS A 6 -7.32 -17.47 -11.59
N LYS A 7 -6.57 -18.29 -12.35
CA LYS A 7 -6.68 -18.37 -13.82
C LYS A 7 -8.06 -18.88 -14.26
N GLU A 8 -8.66 -19.75 -13.46
CA GLU A 8 -9.99 -20.30 -13.70
C GLU A 8 -11.09 -19.33 -13.23
N ILE A 9 -10.81 -18.54 -12.19
CA ILE A 9 -11.73 -17.49 -11.70
C ILE A 9 -11.78 -16.30 -12.68
N GLY A 10 -10.62 -15.89 -13.20
CA GLY A 10 -10.47 -14.71 -14.05
C GLY A 10 -10.48 -13.38 -13.28
N ASP A 11 -9.83 -12.36 -13.85
CA ASP A 11 -9.66 -11.06 -13.18
C ASP A 11 -10.99 -10.34 -12.91
N GLY A 12 -11.99 -10.51 -13.78
CA GLY A 12 -13.29 -9.86 -13.63
C GLY A 12 -14.05 -10.33 -12.39
N ALA A 13 -14.18 -11.64 -12.20
CA ALA A 13 -14.84 -12.21 -11.03
C ALA A 13 -14.02 -11.98 -9.74
N TRP A 14 -12.70 -12.07 -9.84
CA TRP A 14 -11.78 -11.76 -8.74
C TRP A 14 -11.93 -10.31 -8.26
N ASP A 15 -11.87 -9.34 -9.17
CA ASP A 15 -11.99 -7.93 -8.82
C ASP A 15 -13.40 -7.58 -8.34
N ALA A 16 -14.45 -8.20 -8.90
CA ALA A 16 -15.81 -8.04 -8.40
C ALA A 16 -15.97 -8.53 -6.95
N PHE A 17 -15.33 -9.66 -6.59
CA PHE A 17 -15.25 -10.10 -5.20
C PHE A 17 -14.49 -9.08 -4.34
N CYS A 18 -13.33 -8.61 -4.81
CA CYS A 18 -12.57 -7.61 -4.07
C CYS A 18 -13.34 -6.29 -3.88
N ASP A 19 -14.19 -5.90 -4.83
CA ASP A 19 -15.02 -4.69 -4.74
C ASP A 19 -16.14 -4.89 -3.71
N ALA A 20 -16.71 -6.11 -3.59
CA ALA A 20 -17.77 -6.43 -2.65
C ALA A 20 -17.30 -6.72 -1.21
N SER A 21 -16.20 -7.47 -1.03
CA SER A 21 -15.76 -7.93 0.30
C SER A 21 -15.15 -6.80 1.15
N PRO A 22 -15.63 -6.53 2.37
CA PRO A 22 -15.02 -5.53 3.25
C PRO A 22 -13.62 -5.93 3.75
N GLU A 23 -13.25 -7.21 3.63
CA GLU A 23 -11.92 -7.73 3.96
C GLU A 23 -10.91 -7.54 2.82
N ALA A 24 -11.37 -7.14 1.63
CA ALA A 24 -10.52 -6.86 0.48
C ALA A 24 -10.22 -5.37 0.31
N TRP A 25 -8.94 -5.09 0.07
CA TRP A 25 -8.41 -3.77 -0.31
C TRP A 25 -7.71 -3.81 -1.68
N ALA A 26 -7.23 -2.65 -2.17
CA ALA A 26 -6.50 -2.52 -3.44
C ALA A 26 -5.37 -3.54 -3.63
N ARG A 27 -4.75 -4.00 -2.54
CA ARG A 27 -3.65 -4.98 -2.57
C ARG A 27 -4.10 -6.40 -2.95
N HIS A 28 -5.40 -6.68 -2.84
CA HIS A 28 -5.99 -7.95 -3.24
C HIS A 28 -6.34 -7.99 -4.72
N ARG A 29 -6.53 -6.82 -5.35
CA ARG A 29 -6.99 -6.74 -6.73
C ARG A 29 -5.98 -7.24 -7.76
N SER A 30 -6.51 -7.66 -8.92
CA SER A 30 -5.76 -8.16 -10.06
C SER A 30 -4.64 -7.20 -10.50
N MET A 31 -4.90 -5.88 -10.50
CA MET A 31 -3.90 -4.85 -10.80
C MET A 31 -2.66 -4.96 -9.90
N THR A 32 -2.84 -5.18 -8.59
CA THR A 32 -1.70 -5.25 -7.67
C THR A 32 -0.90 -6.50 -7.92
N ARG A 33 -1.60 -7.62 -8.08
CA ARG A 33 -1.04 -8.91 -8.44
C ARG A 33 -0.18 -8.82 -9.72
N LYS A 34 -0.74 -8.26 -10.80
CA LYS A 34 -0.03 -8.04 -12.08
C LYS A 34 1.19 -7.14 -11.91
N GLY A 35 1.07 -6.03 -11.18
CA GLY A 35 2.21 -5.14 -10.95
C GLY A 35 3.32 -5.74 -10.12
N THR A 36 3.01 -6.64 -9.19
CA THR A 36 4.04 -7.37 -8.44
C THR A 36 4.84 -8.31 -9.35
N LEU A 37 4.21 -8.96 -10.34
CA LEU A 37 4.90 -9.84 -11.29
C LEU A 37 5.95 -9.11 -12.15
N VAL A 38 5.75 -7.81 -12.39
CA VAL A 38 6.69 -6.96 -13.15
C VAL A 38 7.99 -6.71 -12.39
N TYR A 39 8.03 -6.95 -11.08
CA TYR A 39 9.22 -6.64 -10.29
C TYR A 39 10.40 -7.56 -10.62
N ASP A 40 10.18 -8.86 -10.79
CA ASP A 40 11.21 -9.84 -11.15
C ASP A 40 10.60 -10.87 -12.10
N LYS A 41 11.30 -11.19 -13.19
CA LYS A 41 10.85 -12.15 -14.20
C LYS A 41 10.70 -13.58 -13.67
N ARG A 42 11.28 -13.88 -12.52
CA ARG A 42 11.14 -15.15 -11.80
C ARG A 42 9.91 -15.17 -10.88
N SER A 43 9.19 -14.06 -10.77
CA SER A 43 7.97 -14.02 -9.96
C SER A 43 6.88 -14.82 -10.65
N GLU A 44 6.23 -15.71 -9.91
CA GLU A 44 5.13 -16.50 -10.42
C GLU A 44 3.88 -16.32 -9.58
N ASP A 45 2.73 -16.40 -10.25
CA ASP A 45 1.45 -16.23 -9.63
C ASP A 45 0.83 -17.57 -9.22
N HIS A 46 0.58 -17.70 -7.93
CA HIS A 46 -0.05 -18.86 -7.31
C HIS A 46 -1.30 -18.45 -6.53
N SER A 47 -1.91 -17.32 -6.91
CA SER A 47 -3.14 -16.83 -6.30
C SER A 47 -4.28 -17.80 -6.56
N PHE A 48 -5.15 -17.97 -5.57
CA PHE A 48 -6.30 -18.86 -5.64
C PHE A 48 -7.51 -18.24 -4.97
N GLY A 49 -8.69 -18.79 -5.24
CA GLY A 49 -9.91 -18.48 -4.52
C GLY A 49 -10.55 -19.73 -3.96
N VAL A 50 -11.57 -19.52 -3.12
CA VAL A 50 -12.41 -20.60 -2.60
C VAL A 50 -13.81 -20.44 -3.16
N MET A 51 -14.32 -21.47 -3.81
CA MET A 51 -15.70 -21.56 -4.27
C MET A 51 -16.57 -22.32 -3.27
N HIS A 52 -17.79 -21.84 -3.06
CA HIS A 52 -18.84 -22.55 -2.34
C HIS A 52 -20.16 -22.34 -3.06
N ASP A 53 -20.80 -23.43 -3.47
CA ASP A 53 -22.11 -23.44 -4.14
C ASP A 53 -22.17 -22.52 -5.37
N GLY A 54 -21.08 -22.53 -6.16
CA GLY A 54 -20.92 -21.72 -7.36
C GLY A 54 -20.55 -20.25 -7.13
N ALA A 55 -20.41 -19.82 -5.87
CA ALA A 55 -20.00 -18.46 -5.52
C ALA A 55 -18.56 -18.41 -5.01
N LEU A 56 -17.83 -17.35 -5.36
CA LEU A 56 -16.51 -17.06 -4.82
C LEU A 56 -16.66 -16.50 -3.41
N VAL A 57 -16.14 -17.22 -2.40
CA VAL A 57 -16.30 -16.86 -0.98
C VAL A 57 -14.99 -16.40 -0.31
N ALA A 58 -13.85 -16.60 -0.97
CA ALA A 58 -12.58 -16.01 -0.55
C ALA A 58 -11.62 -15.84 -1.72
N VAL A 59 -10.70 -14.88 -1.60
CA VAL A 59 -9.55 -14.72 -2.50
C VAL A 59 -8.25 -14.62 -1.70
N ALA A 60 -7.21 -15.30 -2.19
CA ALA A 60 -5.89 -15.34 -1.60
C ALA A 60 -4.85 -14.98 -2.68
N PRO A 61 -4.49 -13.69 -2.81
CA PRO A 61 -3.41 -13.27 -3.69
C PRO A 61 -2.08 -13.85 -3.18
N LEU A 62 -1.30 -14.49 -4.05
CA LEU A 62 -0.09 -15.22 -3.65
C LEU A 62 0.92 -15.23 -4.79
N ILE A 63 2.06 -14.56 -4.60
CA ILE A 63 3.11 -14.44 -5.61
C ILE A 63 4.43 -14.92 -5.00
N THR A 64 5.12 -15.82 -5.70
CA THR A 64 6.51 -16.17 -5.36
C THR A 64 7.45 -15.08 -5.85
N GLN A 65 8.48 -14.80 -5.06
CA GLN A 65 9.58 -13.92 -5.44
C GLN A 65 10.91 -14.54 -4.98
N PRO A 66 12.00 -14.29 -5.71
CA PRO A 66 13.32 -14.76 -5.30
C PRO A 66 13.79 -14.03 -4.04
N LEU A 67 14.33 -14.80 -3.09
CA LEU A 67 15.07 -14.25 -1.96
C LEU A 67 16.40 -13.67 -2.42
N LEU A 68 16.73 -12.46 -1.95
CA LEU A 68 18.01 -11.80 -2.24
C LEU A 68 19.07 -12.03 -1.15
N ASP A 69 18.79 -12.85 -0.15
CA ASP A 69 19.79 -13.23 0.85
C ASP A 69 20.74 -14.31 0.32
N SER A 70 21.86 -14.51 1.02
CA SER A 70 22.95 -15.40 0.60
C SER A 70 22.57 -16.88 0.49
N GLY A 71 21.39 -17.27 0.97
CA GLY A 71 20.86 -18.63 0.87
C GLY A 71 20.09 -18.92 -0.42
N GLY A 72 19.65 -17.88 -1.13
CA GLY A 72 18.73 -18.03 -2.26
C GLY A 72 17.38 -18.65 -1.87
N GLY A 73 16.58 -19.01 -2.87
CA GLY A 73 15.25 -19.62 -2.68
C GLY A 73 14.10 -18.68 -3.03
N LEU A 74 12.88 -19.10 -2.68
CA LEU A 74 11.65 -18.37 -2.95
C LEU A 74 10.98 -17.92 -1.65
N GLU A 75 10.33 -16.76 -1.68
CA GLU A 75 9.40 -16.30 -0.66
C GLU A 75 8.04 -15.94 -1.26
N PHE A 76 6.98 -16.06 -0.48
CA PHE A 76 5.72 -15.40 -0.83
C PHE A 76 5.72 -13.95 -0.33
N ALA A 77 5.77 -13.00 -1.27
CA ALA A 77 5.80 -11.56 -1.00
C ALA A 77 5.29 -10.74 -2.20
N PHE A 78 4.90 -9.50 -1.94
CA PHE A 78 4.38 -8.56 -2.94
C PHE A 78 5.37 -7.42 -3.27
N SER A 79 6.59 -7.47 -2.73
CA SER A 79 7.70 -6.65 -3.20
C SER A 79 9.04 -7.33 -2.99
N ILE A 80 9.95 -7.09 -3.93
CA ILE A 80 11.33 -7.53 -3.79
C ILE A 80 12.01 -6.67 -2.73
N ASN A 81 12.71 -7.33 -1.82
CA ASN A 81 13.69 -6.65 -0.96
C ASN A 81 14.74 -6.06 -1.89
N THR A 82 14.97 -4.75 -1.91
CA THR A 82 15.99 -4.18 -2.82
C THR A 82 17.42 -4.37 -2.30
N ARG A 83 17.54 -4.84 -1.05
CA ARG A 83 18.80 -5.17 -0.37
C ARG A 83 18.58 -6.35 0.58
N PRO A 84 19.64 -7.11 0.91
CA PRO A 84 19.58 -8.13 1.95
C PRO A 84 19.13 -7.59 3.33
N SER A 85 19.38 -6.30 3.60
CA SER A 85 18.95 -5.61 4.82
C SER A 85 17.50 -5.15 4.83
N ASP A 86 16.83 -5.16 3.67
CA ASP A 86 15.45 -4.70 3.53
C ASP A 86 14.53 -5.83 4.03
N THR A 87 14.26 -5.85 5.33
CA THR A 87 13.43 -6.88 5.97
C THR A 87 11.93 -6.66 5.77
N HIS A 88 11.52 -5.47 5.31
CA HIS A 88 10.12 -5.00 5.30
C HIS A 88 9.57 -4.68 3.90
N GLY A 89 9.95 -5.46 2.88
CA GLY A 89 9.19 -5.48 1.63
C GLY A 89 7.68 -5.71 1.86
N LEU A 90 6.85 -5.24 0.92
CA LEU A 90 5.40 -5.46 0.93
C LEU A 90 5.13 -6.96 1.05
N ALA A 91 4.59 -7.37 2.19
CA ALA A 91 4.14 -8.74 2.41
C ALA A 91 2.93 -9.07 1.52
N THR A 92 2.63 -10.35 1.44
CA THR A 92 1.39 -10.84 0.84
C THR A 92 0.20 -10.41 1.72
N PRO A 93 -0.86 -9.78 1.19
CA PRO A 93 -2.03 -9.52 2.02
C PRO A 93 -2.70 -10.85 2.39
N ALA A 94 -3.20 -10.94 3.63
CA ALA A 94 -3.94 -12.09 4.09
C ALA A 94 -5.15 -12.38 3.19
N PRO A 95 -5.66 -13.62 3.14
CA PRO A 95 -6.87 -13.93 2.38
C PRO A 95 -8.03 -13.00 2.77
N ALA A 96 -8.76 -12.50 1.77
CA ALA A 96 -9.98 -11.74 2.00
C ALA A 96 -11.18 -12.68 1.86
N LEU A 97 -12.04 -12.71 2.88
CA LEU A 97 -13.23 -13.55 2.93
C LEU A 97 -14.49 -12.73 2.63
N ILE A 98 -15.56 -13.41 2.24
CA ILE A 98 -16.89 -12.84 2.22
C ILE A 98 -17.37 -12.56 3.66
N ASP A 99 -18.14 -11.50 3.86
CA ASP A 99 -18.60 -11.03 5.18
C ASP A 99 -19.95 -11.61 5.62
N THR A 100 -20.60 -12.39 4.75
CA THR A 100 -21.93 -12.96 5.02
C THR A 100 -21.90 -14.29 5.79
N LEU A 101 -20.72 -14.84 6.07
CA LEU A 101 -20.57 -16.12 6.78
C LEU A 101 -20.63 -15.93 8.30
N ARG A 102 -21.18 -16.93 9.00
CA ARG A 102 -21.18 -16.97 10.46
C ARG A 102 -19.80 -17.34 10.98
N ASP A 103 -19.51 -17.01 12.24
CA ASP A 103 -18.17 -17.18 12.82
C ASP A 103 -17.55 -18.58 12.64
N PRO A 104 -18.25 -19.71 12.87
CA PRO A 104 -17.64 -21.04 12.69
C PRO A 104 -17.30 -21.33 11.22
N GLU A 105 -18.16 -20.94 10.29
CA GLU A 105 -17.96 -21.12 8.85
C GLU A 105 -16.84 -20.21 8.35
N ARG A 106 -16.79 -18.98 8.85
CA ARG A 106 -15.73 -18.01 8.56
C ARG A 106 -14.37 -18.50 9.08
N GLN A 107 -14.31 -19.05 10.30
CA GLN A 107 -13.10 -19.64 10.86
C GLN A 107 -12.62 -20.84 10.03
N ALA A 108 -13.54 -21.73 9.63
CA ALA A 108 -13.22 -22.87 8.78
C ALA A 108 -12.70 -22.43 7.40
N LEU A 109 -13.32 -21.42 6.79
CA LEU A 109 -12.89 -20.85 5.51
C LEU A 109 -11.50 -20.21 5.63
N HIS A 110 -11.24 -19.46 6.72
CA HIS A 110 -9.93 -18.86 6.95
C HIS A 110 -8.86 -19.93 7.12
N ALA A 111 -9.12 -20.96 7.93
CA ALA A 111 -8.22 -22.09 8.10
C ALA A 111 -7.94 -22.81 6.77
N LEU A 112 -8.98 -23.04 5.95
CA LEU A 112 -8.83 -23.62 4.62
C LEU A 112 -7.88 -22.81 3.72
N CYS A 113 -8.03 -21.48 3.69
CA CYS A 113 -7.13 -20.61 2.93
C CYS A 113 -5.69 -20.68 3.45
N MET A 114 -5.49 -20.63 4.76
CA MET A 114 -4.16 -20.65 5.37
C MET A 114 -3.47 -22.02 5.18
N ASP A 115 -4.20 -23.11 5.30
CA ASP A 115 -3.70 -24.47 5.01
C ASP A 115 -3.32 -24.63 3.54
N GLU A 116 -4.07 -24.05 2.62
CA GLU A 116 -3.75 -24.08 1.19
C GLU A 116 -2.46 -23.29 0.89
N ILE A 117 -2.26 -22.14 1.53
CA ILE A 117 -1.01 -21.37 1.43
C ILE A 117 0.18 -22.22 1.93
N ASP A 118 0.03 -22.93 3.04
CA ASP A 118 1.07 -23.83 3.56
C ASP A 118 1.38 -24.98 2.60
N LYS A 119 0.35 -25.62 2.02
CA LYS A 119 0.51 -26.69 1.02
C LYS A 119 1.26 -26.18 -0.20
N ARG A 120 0.89 -25.00 -0.72
CA ARG A 120 1.58 -24.35 -1.85
C ARG A 120 3.02 -24.02 -1.50
N ALA A 121 3.29 -23.46 -0.31
CA ALA A 121 4.64 -23.13 0.13
C ALA A 121 5.56 -24.37 0.12
N ARG A 122 5.11 -25.48 0.73
CA ARG A 122 5.87 -26.74 0.77
C ARG A 122 6.08 -27.33 -0.62
N ARG A 123 5.03 -27.33 -1.46
CA ARG A 123 5.09 -27.85 -2.84
C ARG A 123 6.09 -27.08 -3.69
N LEU A 124 6.18 -25.77 -3.50
CA LEU A 124 7.04 -24.88 -4.28
C LEU A 124 8.45 -24.71 -3.67
N GLY A 125 8.73 -25.31 -2.51
CA GLY A 125 9.99 -25.12 -1.80
C GLY A 125 10.21 -23.66 -1.36
N VAL A 126 9.13 -22.96 -1.02
CA VAL A 126 9.19 -21.59 -0.49
C VAL A 126 9.84 -21.62 0.89
N ALA A 127 10.91 -20.85 1.09
CA ALA A 127 11.62 -20.80 2.37
C ALA A 127 10.86 -20.02 3.45
N ARG A 128 10.06 -19.03 3.04
CA ARG A 128 9.21 -18.26 3.96
C ARG A 128 8.01 -17.58 3.29
N THR A 129 6.97 -17.33 4.08
CA THR A 129 5.85 -16.45 3.74
C THR A 129 5.89 -15.21 4.61
N ARG A 130 5.80 -14.03 4.00
CA ARG A 130 5.51 -12.78 4.70
C ARG A 130 4.06 -12.41 4.43
N MET A 131 3.29 -12.22 5.48
CA MET A 131 1.87 -11.90 5.38
C MET A 131 1.50 -10.72 6.27
N PHE A 132 0.52 -9.93 5.85
CA PHE A 132 -0.04 -8.87 6.67
C PHE A 132 -1.55 -8.77 6.52
N VAL A 133 -2.23 -8.29 7.55
CA VAL A 133 -3.65 -7.88 7.45
C VAL A 133 -3.66 -6.41 7.06
N ASP A 134 -4.31 -6.11 5.93
CA ASP A 134 -4.32 -4.75 5.40
C ASP A 134 -5.09 -3.81 6.35
N PRO A 135 -4.45 -2.76 6.89
CA PRO A 135 -5.08 -1.91 7.90
C PRO A 135 -6.24 -1.08 7.32
N LEU A 136 -6.34 -1.01 5.99
CA LEU A 136 -7.43 -0.36 5.28
C LEU A 136 -8.62 -1.29 5.00
N THR A 137 -8.60 -2.55 5.45
CA THR A 137 -9.78 -3.44 5.40
C THR A 137 -10.66 -3.31 6.64
N GLY A 138 -11.87 -3.86 6.60
CA GLY A 138 -12.83 -3.86 7.70
C GLY A 138 -13.65 -2.57 7.85
N ALA A 139 -14.83 -2.67 8.46
CA ALA A 139 -15.68 -1.52 8.77
C ALA A 139 -15.19 -0.84 10.06
N VAL A 140 -14.73 0.41 9.93
CA VAL A 140 -14.55 1.39 11.02
C VAL A 140 -13.31 1.18 11.95
N PRO A 141 -12.57 2.26 12.28
CA PRO A 141 -11.62 2.26 13.40
C PRO A 141 -12.28 1.82 14.70
N GLY A 142 -11.72 0.82 15.38
CA GLY A 142 -12.19 0.34 16.69
C GLY A 142 -12.56 -1.14 16.75
N ASN A 143 -12.65 -1.84 15.61
CA ASN A 143 -12.85 -3.30 15.57
C ASN A 143 -11.58 -4.05 15.15
N THR A 144 -10.41 -3.51 15.51
CA THR A 144 -9.13 -4.18 15.29
C THR A 144 -8.99 -5.30 16.32
N PRO A 145 -8.67 -6.54 15.92
CA PRO A 145 -8.38 -7.62 16.86
C PRO A 145 -7.36 -7.18 17.91
N ALA A 146 -7.50 -7.64 19.15
CA ALA A 146 -6.55 -7.29 20.21
C ALA A 146 -5.14 -7.87 19.95
N GLU A 147 -5.07 -8.97 19.20
CA GLU A 147 -3.85 -9.72 18.91
C GLU A 147 -3.72 -9.98 17.41
N ASN A 148 -2.49 -10.23 16.95
CA ASN A 148 -2.21 -10.54 15.56
C ASN A 148 -2.86 -11.89 15.16
N PRO A 149 -3.87 -11.89 14.26
CA PRO A 149 -4.60 -13.11 13.90
C PRO A 149 -3.75 -14.14 13.15
N LEU A 150 -2.60 -13.74 12.59
CA LEU A 150 -1.71 -14.64 11.85
C LEU A 150 -0.98 -15.63 12.79
N THR A 151 -0.86 -15.31 14.08
CA THR A 151 -0.17 -16.16 15.07
C THR A 151 -0.86 -17.50 15.25
N ALA A 152 -2.19 -17.55 15.14
CA ALA A 152 -2.98 -18.78 15.18
C ALA A 152 -2.63 -19.76 14.04
N PHE A 153 -1.99 -19.28 12.97
CA PHE A 153 -1.57 -20.06 11.81
C PHE A 153 -0.05 -20.31 11.79
N GLY A 154 0.63 -20.13 12.91
CA GLY A 154 2.06 -20.40 13.07
C GLY A 154 2.99 -19.34 12.49
N TYR A 155 2.49 -18.13 12.24
CA TYR A 155 3.33 -17.00 11.89
C TYR A 155 3.96 -16.39 13.14
N ALA A 156 5.26 -16.10 13.09
CA ALA A 156 5.91 -15.30 14.10
C ALA A 156 5.43 -13.84 14.00
N ASP A 157 4.96 -13.28 15.11
CA ASP A 157 4.48 -11.91 15.15
C ASP A 157 5.64 -10.94 14.92
N THR A 158 5.52 -10.16 13.84
CA THR A 158 6.46 -9.11 13.45
C THR A 158 5.70 -7.83 13.14
N SER A 159 4.54 -7.67 13.78
CA SER A 159 3.64 -6.54 13.62
C SER A 159 4.30 -5.22 13.98
N THR A 160 3.78 -4.17 13.37
CA THR A 160 4.20 -2.79 13.60
C THR A 160 2.96 -1.91 13.64
N THR A 161 3.13 -0.61 13.49
CA THR A 161 2.05 0.38 13.50
C THR A 161 1.98 1.09 12.14
N THR A 162 0.78 1.51 11.77
CA THR A 162 0.53 2.55 10.76
C THR A 162 -0.25 3.70 11.40
N TYR A 163 -0.42 4.81 10.69
CA TYR A 163 -1.19 5.96 11.19
C TYR A 163 -2.34 6.27 10.24
N HIS A 164 -3.56 6.21 10.77
CA HIS A 164 -4.78 6.56 10.05
C HIS A 164 -5.22 7.98 10.39
N ILE A 165 -5.34 8.81 9.36
CA ILE A 165 -5.93 10.13 9.46
C ILE A 165 -7.40 10.03 9.07
N ASP A 166 -8.29 10.34 10.01
CA ASP A 166 -9.73 10.40 9.77
C ASP A 166 -10.12 11.69 9.04
N LEU A 167 -10.25 11.61 7.72
CA LEU A 167 -10.57 12.74 6.83
C LEU A 167 -11.99 13.27 7.01
N ARG A 168 -12.85 12.59 7.80
CA ARG A 168 -14.18 13.11 8.15
C ARG A 168 -14.06 14.32 9.10
N CYS A 169 -12.99 14.40 9.90
CA CYS A 169 -12.72 15.53 10.77
C CYS A 169 -12.56 16.85 10.00
N ASP A 170 -12.89 17.97 10.64
CA ASP A 170 -12.65 19.30 10.07
C ASP A 170 -11.16 19.56 9.85
N GLU A 171 -10.83 20.31 8.80
CA GLU A 171 -9.43 20.64 8.45
C GLU A 171 -8.68 21.30 9.61
N LYS A 172 -9.34 22.16 10.39
CA LYS A 172 -8.74 22.78 11.57
C LYS A 172 -8.35 21.73 12.62
N VAL A 173 -9.18 20.70 12.80
CA VAL A 173 -8.93 19.58 13.73
C VAL A 173 -7.81 18.69 13.20
N LEU A 174 -7.80 18.39 11.90
CA LEU A 174 -6.72 17.66 11.25
C LEU A 174 -5.38 18.36 11.47
N LEU A 175 -5.32 19.66 11.16
CA LEU A 175 -4.13 20.47 11.32
C LEU A 175 -3.70 20.52 12.80
N SER A 176 -4.61 20.71 13.75
CA SER A 176 -4.25 20.79 15.17
C SER A 176 -3.66 19.48 15.74
N ARG A 177 -4.02 18.33 15.16
CA ARG A 177 -3.49 17.01 15.55
C ARG A 177 -2.08 16.73 15.02
N MET A 178 -1.59 17.50 14.06
CA MET A 178 -0.21 17.39 13.57
C MET A 178 0.80 17.90 14.61
N SER A 179 2.07 17.52 14.49
CA SER A 179 3.12 18.03 15.39
C SER A 179 3.33 19.54 15.23
N LYS A 180 3.84 20.20 16.28
CA LYS A 180 4.16 21.65 16.24
C LYS A 180 5.03 22.03 15.04
N GLY A 181 6.01 21.18 14.70
CA GLY A 181 6.90 21.37 13.55
C GLY A 181 6.15 21.32 12.22
N HIS A 182 5.36 20.27 11.98
CA HIS A 182 4.59 20.14 10.74
C HIS A 182 3.58 21.27 10.57
N ARG A 183 2.86 21.66 11.64
CA ARG A 183 1.93 22.80 11.59
C ARG A 183 2.64 24.10 11.22
N SER A 184 3.82 24.34 11.82
CA SER A 184 4.64 25.52 11.54
C SER A 184 5.08 25.56 10.07
N ASP A 185 5.56 24.43 9.55
CA ASP A 185 6.05 24.32 8.18
C ASP A 185 4.92 24.42 7.14
N ILE A 186 3.75 23.83 7.42
CA ILE A 186 2.55 24.00 6.58
C ILE A 186 2.11 25.47 6.59
N THR A 187 2.03 26.10 7.76
CA THR A 187 1.62 27.51 7.87
C THR A 187 2.59 28.43 7.13
N PHE A 188 3.90 28.16 7.20
CA PHE A 188 4.91 28.86 6.44
C PHE A 188 4.71 28.66 4.93
N ALA A 189 4.57 27.40 4.49
CA ALA A 189 4.42 27.03 3.09
C ALA A 189 3.15 27.58 2.45
N LEU A 190 2.04 27.68 3.19
CA LEU A 190 0.78 28.30 2.74
C LEU A 190 0.91 29.81 2.47
N ARG A 191 1.91 30.48 3.05
CA ARG A 191 2.22 31.90 2.79
C ARG A 191 3.21 32.06 1.64
N GLN A 192 3.80 30.96 1.16
CA GLN A 192 4.62 30.98 -0.04
C GLN A 192 3.73 30.82 -1.26
N ASN A 193 4.24 31.19 -2.43
CA ASN A 193 3.55 30.98 -3.69
C ASN A 193 3.63 29.51 -4.16
N TYR A 194 3.57 28.54 -3.25
CA TYR A 194 3.64 27.12 -3.62
C TYR A 194 2.30 26.65 -4.16
N GLU A 195 2.34 26.00 -5.33
CA GLU A 195 1.16 25.44 -5.98
C GLU A 195 1.24 23.90 -5.99
N VAL A 196 0.08 23.25 -5.88
CA VAL A 196 -0.03 21.79 -5.93
C VAL A 196 -1.11 21.43 -6.94
N ASP A 197 -0.68 20.78 -8.02
CA ASP A 197 -1.53 20.27 -9.08
C ASP A 197 -1.92 18.82 -8.77
N PHE A 198 -3.16 18.45 -9.11
CA PHE A 198 -3.69 17.12 -8.90
C PHE A 198 -4.09 16.48 -10.22
N PHE A 199 -3.66 15.23 -10.40
CA PHE A 199 -3.91 14.44 -11.59
C PHE A 199 -4.51 13.09 -11.20
N ASP A 200 -5.58 12.73 -11.89
CA ASP A 200 -6.28 11.46 -11.77
C ASP A 200 -6.47 10.82 -13.15
N ARG A 201 -7.28 9.77 -13.23
CA ARG A 201 -7.55 9.02 -14.47
C ARG A 201 -7.95 9.90 -15.65
N ASP A 202 -8.65 11.00 -15.40
CA ASP A 202 -9.25 11.82 -16.46
C ASP A 202 -8.39 13.06 -16.78
N THR A 203 -7.47 13.42 -15.89
CA THR A 203 -6.67 14.65 -16.01
C THR A 203 -5.17 14.43 -16.18
N ILE A 204 -4.67 13.20 -15.98
CA ILE A 204 -3.24 12.88 -16.15
C ILE A 204 -2.74 13.13 -17.58
N THR A 205 -1.60 13.80 -17.70
CA THR A 205 -0.90 13.98 -18.98
C THR A 205 0.45 13.25 -18.98
N GLN A 206 1.02 13.07 -20.17
CA GLN A 206 2.35 12.48 -20.32
C GLN A 206 3.42 13.35 -19.66
N GLU A 207 3.27 14.68 -19.74
CA GLU A 207 4.20 15.65 -19.16
C GLU A 207 4.18 15.59 -17.63
N ALA A 208 2.99 15.56 -17.01
CA ALA A 208 2.85 15.43 -15.57
C ALA A 208 3.41 14.08 -15.08
N TRP A 209 3.14 13.00 -15.80
CA TRP A 209 3.68 11.68 -15.46
C TRP A 209 5.21 11.64 -15.57
N GLN A 210 5.77 12.21 -16.63
CA GLN A 210 7.23 12.29 -16.80
C GLN A 210 7.87 13.13 -15.70
N ALA A 211 7.27 14.26 -15.33
CA ALA A 211 7.75 15.08 -14.23
C ALA A 211 7.78 14.29 -12.91
N PHE A 212 6.78 13.46 -12.65
CA PHE A 212 6.77 12.59 -11.48
C PHE A 212 7.92 11.57 -11.49
N ILE A 213 8.19 10.92 -12.63
CA ILE A 213 9.29 9.98 -12.80
C ILE A 213 10.63 10.68 -12.55
N ASP A 214 10.85 11.84 -13.19
CA ASP A 214 12.10 12.60 -13.11
C ASP A 214 12.42 13.00 -11.66
N ILE A 215 11.41 13.44 -10.89
CA ILE A 215 11.56 13.78 -9.48
C ILE A 215 11.98 12.55 -8.66
N ASN A 216 11.38 11.38 -8.90
CA ASN A 216 11.67 10.16 -8.14
C ASN A 216 13.06 9.61 -8.44
N ASP A 217 13.42 9.50 -9.71
CA ASP A 217 14.74 9.01 -10.13
C ASP A 217 15.86 9.93 -9.62
N ALA A 218 15.67 11.25 -9.70
CA ALA A 218 16.60 12.21 -9.13
C ALA A 218 16.71 12.06 -7.61
N ALA A 219 15.60 11.88 -6.89
CA ALA A 219 15.59 11.79 -5.42
C ALA A 219 16.26 10.51 -4.90
N ALA A 220 16.12 9.39 -5.61
CA ALA A 220 16.73 8.14 -5.21
C ALA A 220 18.22 8.05 -5.56
N GLY A 221 18.71 8.89 -6.48
CA GLY A 221 20.08 8.81 -6.98
C GLY A 221 20.35 7.53 -7.78
N ARG A 222 19.28 6.83 -8.18
CA ARG A 222 19.27 5.61 -9.00
C ARG A 222 17.91 5.48 -9.66
N VAL A 223 17.82 4.66 -10.70
CA VAL A 223 16.53 4.21 -11.24
C VAL A 223 15.75 3.55 -10.10
N VAL A 224 14.60 4.14 -9.75
CA VAL A 224 13.76 3.62 -8.66
C VAL A 224 13.01 2.41 -9.15
N TYR A 225 12.33 2.57 -10.30
CA TYR A 225 11.50 1.60 -10.98
C TYR A 225 11.96 1.44 -12.42
N ASN A 226 11.93 0.22 -12.96
CA ASN A 226 12.13 0.01 -14.40
C ASN A 226 10.93 0.57 -15.20
N ALA A 227 11.10 0.72 -16.51
CA ALA A 227 10.06 1.25 -17.39
C ALA A 227 8.74 0.46 -17.31
N GLU A 228 8.80 -0.86 -17.17
CA GLU A 228 7.61 -1.71 -17.04
C GLU A 228 6.83 -1.38 -15.75
N ARG A 229 7.52 -1.16 -14.63
CA ARG A 229 6.89 -0.79 -13.36
C ARG A 229 6.33 0.63 -13.37
N TRP A 230 6.97 1.58 -14.05
CA TRP A 230 6.38 2.90 -14.27
C TRP A 230 5.14 2.82 -15.15
N SER A 231 5.18 2.03 -16.23
CA SER A 231 4.02 1.79 -17.09
C SER A 231 2.86 1.21 -16.29
N GLU A 232 3.11 0.18 -15.47
CA GLU A 232 2.08 -0.43 -14.62
C GLU A 232 1.50 0.57 -13.61
N THR A 233 2.35 1.39 -12.99
CA THR A 233 1.89 2.42 -12.05
C THR A 233 1.00 3.47 -12.75
N LEU A 234 1.32 3.85 -14.00
CA LEU A 234 0.49 4.74 -14.80
C LEU A 234 -0.86 4.09 -15.13
N GLU A 235 -0.88 2.81 -15.47
CA GLU A 235 -2.11 2.07 -15.73
C GLU A 235 -3.02 1.99 -14.49
N ARG A 236 -2.45 1.89 -13.27
CA ARG A 236 -3.24 2.02 -12.02
C ARG A 236 -3.88 3.40 -11.89
N LEU A 237 -3.13 4.46 -12.21
CA LEU A 237 -3.62 5.83 -12.17
C LEU A 237 -4.75 6.02 -13.18
N ARG A 238 -4.55 5.60 -14.44
CA ARG A 238 -5.58 5.61 -15.50
C ARG A 238 -6.79 4.75 -15.16
N GLY A 239 -6.60 3.69 -14.39
CA GLY A 239 -7.68 2.86 -13.85
C GLY A 239 -8.48 3.52 -12.72
N GLY A 240 -8.07 4.70 -12.22
CA GLY A 240 -8.74 5.42 -11.13
C GLY A 240 -8.34 4.96 -9.72
N PHE A 241 -7.25 4.21 -9.59
CA PHE A 241 -6.76 3.68 -8.31
C PHE A 241 -5.63 4.50 -7.70
N CYS A 242 -5.27 5.63 -8.32
CA CYS A 242 -4.29 6.55 -7.76
C CYS A 242 -4.71 8.00 -7.95
N LEU A 243 -4.19 8.85 -7.07
CA LEU A 243 -4.16 10.30 -7.19
C LEU A 243 -2.68 10.74 -7.19
N LEU A 244 -2.27 11.47 -8.21
CA LEU A 244 -0.96 12.08 -8.29
C LEU A 244 -1.08 13.55 -7.87
N ALA A 245 -0.24 13.98 -6.93
CA ALA A 245 -0.04 15.37 -6.59
C ALA A 245 1.37 15.79 -7.02
N LEU A 246 1.49 16.94 -7.68
CA LEU A 246 2.76 17.54 -8.03
C LEU A 246 2.82 18.97 -7.50
N MET A 247 3.92 19.32 -6.85
CA MET A 247 4.12 20.63 -6.25
C MET A 247 5.19 21.41 -6.99
N ARG A 248 4.93 22.69 -7.24
CA ARG A 248 5.88 23.64 -7.83
C ARG A 248 6.00 24.90 -6.97
N PRO A 249 7.19 25.50 -6.84
CA PRO A 249 7.32 26.84 -6.32
C PRO A 249 6.72 27.83 -7.34
N GLY A 250 6.09 28.89 -6.88
CA GLY A 250 5.38 29.81 -7.75
C GLY A 250 6.29 30.57 -8.72
N GLY A 251 5.71 30.97 -9.85
CA GLY A 251 6.41 31.43 -11.05
C GLY A 251 6.50 30.34 -12.12
N ASP A 252 7.30 30.55 -13.16
CA ASP A 252 7.47 29.63 -14.30
C ASP A 252 8.34 28.39 -13.98
N GLY A 253 8.38 27.97 -12.71
CA GLY A 253 9.13 26.80 -12.27
C GLY A 253 8.38 25.49 -12.54
N GLY A 254 9.12 24.47 -12.97
CA GLY A 254 8.61 23.09 -13.08
C GLY A 254 8.33 22.45 -11.71
N HIS A 255 7.68 21.29 -11.71
CA HIS A 255 7.40 20.53 -10.49
C HIS A 255 8.69 20.06 -9.79
N VAL A 256 8.73 20.21 -8.47
CA VAL A 256 9.91 19.92 -7.64
C VAL A 256 9.67 18.81 -6.61
N SER A 257 8.41 18.49 -6.33
CA SER A 257 8.01 17.41 -5.44
C SER A 257 6.76 16.73 -5.97
N GLY A 258 6.65 15.42 -5.74
CA GLY A 258 5.49 14.64 -6.13
C GLY A 258 5.10 13.62 -5.07
N ALA A 259 3.81 13.32 -5.00
CA ALA A 259 3.25 12.27 -4.16
C ALA A 259 2.21 11.49 -4.96
N LEU A 260 2.35 10.17 -4.98
CA LEU A 260 1.37 9.25 -5.50
C LEU A 260 0.66 8.56 -4.33
N VAL A 261 -0.66 8.63 -4.36
CA VAL A 261 -1.55 8.09 -3.35
C VAL A 261 -2.37 6.98 -3.99
N THR A 262 -2.37 5.78 -3.42
CA THR A 262 -3.26 4.71 -3.87
C THR A 262 -4.64 4.89 -3.23
N THR A 263 -5.68 4.82 -4.04
CA THR A 263 -7.08 5.04 -3.64
C THR A 263 -7.93 3.82 -3.96
N TYR A 264 -8.78 3.43 -3.02
CA TYR A 264 -9.76 2.36 -3.20
C TYR A 264 -10.85 2.52 -2.14
N LYS A 265 -12.10 2.07 -2.35
CA LYS A 265 -13.18 2.06 -1.33
C LYS A 265 -13.19 3.25 -0.34
N ARG A 266 -13.07 4.47 -0.86
CA ARG A 266 -13.05 5.73 -0.08
C ARG A 266 -11.98 5.80 1.03
N ARG A 267 -10.89 5.04 0.93
CA ARG A 267 -9.67 5.25 1.73
C ARG A 267 -8.46 5.35 0.82
N ALA A 268 -7.41 5.94 1.37
CA ALA A 268 -6.21 6.30 0.65
C ALA A 268 -4.97 5.77 1.40
N TYR A 269 -3.93 5.42 0.65
CA TYR A 269 -2.64 4.97 1.17
C TYR A 269 -1.53 5.83 0.59
N TYR A 270 -0.65 6.33 1.46
CA TYR A 270 0.51 7.10 1.08
C TYR A 270 1.60 6.20 0.46
N SER A 271 1.57 6.07 -0.87
CA SER A 271 2.36 5.08 -1.60
C SER A 271 3.80 5.51 -1.84
N VAL A 272 3.99 6.54 -2.67
CA VAL A 272 5.31 6.97 -3.15
C VAL A 272 5.38 8.49 -3.10
N SER A 273 6.51 9.03 -2.71
CA SER A 273 6.77 10.46 -2.90
C SER A 273 8.24 10.75 -2.99
N ALA A 274 8.54 11.86 -3.62
CA ALA A 274 9.88 12.38 -3.71
C ALA A 274 9.88 13.91 -3.71
N ILE A 275 11.02 14.45 -3.31
CA ILE A 275 11.39 15.84 -3.54
C ILE A 275 12.74 15.83 -4.23
N GLY A 276 12.86 16.61 -5.30
CA GLY A 276 14.09 16.73 -6.06
C GLY A 276 15.25 17.11 -5.12
N PRO A 277 16.44 16.50 -5.23
CA PRO A 277 17.53 16.73 -4.28
C PRO A 277 17.91 18.21 -4.11
N ARG A 278 17.88 18.98 -5.21
CA ARG A 278 18.15 20.43 -5.24
C ARG A 278 17.12 21.25 -4.47
N HIS A 279 15.94 20.68 -4.20
CA HIS A 279 14.81 21.36 -3.59
C HIS A 279 14.51 20.86 -2.17
N ARG A 280 15.33 19.95 -1.61
CA ARG A 280 15.18 19.47 -0.22
C ARG A 280 15.24 20.58 0.83
N GLY A 281 15.88 21.71 0.50
CA GLY A 281 15.92 22.89 1.36
C GLY A 281 14.65 23.75 1.34
N LEU A 282 13.67 23.46 0.46
CA LEU A 282 12.40 24.18 0.43
C LEU A 282 11.58 23.84 1.65
N ARG A 283 11.64 24.73 2.64
CA ARG A 283 10.92 24.58 3.90
C ARG A 283 9.43 24.38 3.64
N GLY A 284 8.88 23.32 4.24
CA GLY A 284 7.47 23.00 4.21
C GLY A 284 6.94 22.41 2.90
N ALA A 285 7.78 22.19 1.87
CA ALA A 285 7.31 21.65 0.59
C ALA A 285 6.70 20.24 0.74
N GLY A 286 7.42 19.33 1.42
CA GLY A 286 6.95 17.96 1.67
C GLY A 286 5.72 17.91 2.60
N GLN A 287 5.63 18.83 3.55
CA GLN A 287 4.50 18.94 4.45
C GLN A 287 3.26 19.51 3.75
N LEU A 288 3.46 20.52 2.90
CA LEU A 288 2.39 21.15 2.13
C LEU A 288 1.76 20.17 1.15
N ILE A 289 2.54 19.40 0.39
CA ILE A 289 1.96 18.46 -0.59
C ILE A 289 1.08 17.42 0.11
N GLN A 290 1.49 16.88 1.25
CA GLN A 290 0.67 15.95 2.03
C GLN A 290 -0.57 16.62 2.65
N TRP A 291 -0.44 17.87 3.12
CA TRP A 291 -1.58 18.64 3.59
C TRP A 291 -2.61 18.87 2.47
N ARG A 292 -2.16 19.27 1.29
CA ARG A 292 -3.02 19.47 0.12
C ARG A 292 -3.66 18.15 -0.33
N VAL A 293 -2.92 17.04 -0.28
CA VAL A 293 -3.47 15.70 -0.53
C VAL A 293 -4.62 15.37 0.44
N MET A 294 -4.48 15.65 1.73
CA MET A 294 -5.55 15.42 2.71
C MET A 294 -6.81 16.24 2.37
N GLN A 295 -6.62 17.52 2.03
CA GLN A 295 -7.73 18.40 1.62
C GLN A 295 -8.42 17.88 0.36
N GLU A 296 -7.65 17.46 -0.65
CA GLU A 296 -8.18 16.98 -1.91
C GLU A 296 -8.90 15.62 -1.76
N LEU A 297 -8.33 14.69 -0.99
CA LEU A 297 -8.99 13.42 -0.66
C LEU A 297 -10.31 13.66 0.07
N LYS A 298 -10.33 14.58 1.06
CA LYS A 298 -11.55 14.97 1.76
C LYS A 298 -12.58 15.56 0.80
N ARG A 299 -12.18 16.47 -0.09
CA ARG A 299 -13.05 17.07 -1.11
C ARG A 299 -13.67 16.01 -2.04
N ARG A 300 -12.92 14.95 -2.34
CA ARG A 300 -13.37 13.79 -3.13
C ARG A 300 -14.16 12.75 -2.33
N GLY A 301 -14.44 12.99 -1.04
CA GLY A 301 -15.25 12.13 -0.20
C GLY A 301 -14.54 10.91 0.38
N PHE A 302 -13.20 10.89 0.39
CA PHE A 302 -12.43 9.88 1.12
C PHE A 302 -12.56 10.08 2.63
N GLU A 303 -12.55 8.98 3.37
CA GLU A 303 -12.80 8.96 4.82
C GLU A 303 -11.53 8.74 5.63
N CYS A 304 -10.54 8.06 5.06
CA CYS A 304 -9.32 7.70 5.75
C CYS A 304 -8.11 7.85 4.84
N TYR A 305 -7.02 8.38 5.39
CA TYR A 305 -5.71 8.40 4.76
C TYR A 305 -4.68 7.70 5.64
N ASP A 306 -4.15 6.58 5.17
CA ASP A 306 -3.09 5.82 5.81
C ASP A 306 -1.72 6.41 5.43
N MET A 307 -0.97 6.85 6.44
CA MET A 307 0.34 7.48 6.27
C MET A 307 1.48 6.48 6.08
N GLY A 308 1.18 5.18 6.01
CA GLY A 308 2.12 4.12 5.76
C GLY A 308 2.79 3.55 7.00
N TRP A 309 3.40 2.40 6.75
CA TRP A 309 3.98 1.54 7.76
C TRP A 309 5.14 2.23 8.49
N GLN A 310 5.18 2.05 9.81
CA GLN A 310 6.25 2.53 10.69
C GLN A 310 7.37 1.49 10.78
N THR A 311 7.88 1.12 9.61
CA THR A 311 8.98 0.15 9.45
C THR A 311 10.27 0.88 9.09
N GLY A 312 11.40 0.34 9.52
CA GLY A 312 12.71 0.85 9.11
C GLY A 312 13.83 0.32 9.99
N SER A 313 14.88 -0.19 9.38
CA SER A 313 16.10 -0.61 10.09
C SER A 313 17.24 0.40 9.92
N SER A 314 17.08 1.37 9.00
CA SER A 314 18.06 2.41 8.72
C SER A 314 17.63 3.80 9.19
N ASP A 315 18.60 4.69 9.42
CA ASP A 315 18.34 6.10 9.79
C ASP A 315 17.44 6.82 8.78
N LYS A 316 17.60 6.49 7.49
CA LYS A 316 16.77 7.05 6.42
C LYS A 316 15.30 6.61 6.57
N GLU A 317 15.06 5.33 6.81
CA GLU A 317 13.69 4.82 6.98
C GLU A 317 13.07 5.30 8.30
N ALA A 318 13.86 5.38 9.37
CA ALA A 318 13.43 5.97 10.64
C ALA A 318 13.03 7.45 10.46
N ALA A 319 13.78 8.22 9.65
CA ALA A 319 13.42 9.59 9.30
C ALA A 319 12.12 9.67 8.48
N ILE A 320 11.90 8.74 7.54
CA ILE A 320 10.65 8.65 6.76
C ILE A 320 9.46 8.31 7.67
N ALA A 321 9.60 7.31 8.55
CA ALA A 321 8.57 6.93 9.51
C ALA A 321 8.22 8.09 10.45
N SER A 322 9.26 8.76 10.97
CA SER A 322 9.12 9.95 11.80
C SER A 322 8.38 11.08 11.08
N PHE A 323 8.75 11.39 9.83
CA PHE A 323 8.05 12.37 8.99
C PHE A 323 6.55 12.04 8.88
N LYS A 324 6.21 10.80 8.52
CA LYS A 324 4.83 10.32 8.37
C LYS A 324 4.01 10.46 9.66
N ARG A 325 4.57 10.05 10.80
CA ARG A 325 3.91 10.11 12.11
C ARG A 325 3.55 11.54 12.54
N HIS A 326 4.32 12.53 12.12
CA HIS A 326 4.11 13.91 12.54
C HIS A 326 2.90 14.61 11.88
N PHE A 327 2.25 13.97 10.91
CA PHE A 327 0.94 14.40 10.40
C PHE A 327 -0.23 14.04 11.32
N GLY A 328 0.04 13.40 12.46
CA GLY A 328 -0.99 13.01 13.43
C GLY A 328 -1.69 11.72 13.02
N GLY A 329 -3.00 11.66 13.29
CA GLY A 329 -3.78 10.45 13.11
C GLY A 329 -3.74 9.51 14.31
N THR A 330 -4.48 8.40 14.20
CA THR A 330 -4.57 7.36 15.22
C THR A 330 -3.59 6.24 14.89
N PRO A 331 -2.69 5.86 15.82
CA PRO A 331 -1.87 4.67 15.63
C PRO A 331 -2.78 3.45 15.49
N THR A 332 -2.62 2.71 14.40
CA THR A 332 -3.40 1.51 14.10
C THR A 332 -2.43 0.33 13.92
N PRO A 333 -2.70 -0.83 14.54
CA PRO A 333 -1.88 -2.01 14.31
C PRO A 333 -1.81 -2.38 12.82
N LEU A 334 -0.59 -2.62 12.34
CA LEU A 334 -0.33 -3.33 11.10
C LEU A 334 0.05 -4.75 11.49
N TRP A 335 -0.93 -5.65 11.50
CA TRP A 335 -0.67 -7.05 11.79
C TRP A 335 0.17 -7.66 10.70
N TYR A 336 1.35 -8.15 11.08
CA TYR A 336 2.35 -8.67 10.17
C TYR A 336 2.95 -9.95 10.75
N GLY A 337 3.13 -10.95 9.90
CA GLY A 337 3.62 -12.25 10.29
C GLY A 337 4.66 -12.77 9.31
N VAL A 338 5.65 -13.48 9.84
CA VAL A 338 6.60 -14.28 9.03
C VAL A 338 6.52 -15.74 9.45
N LYS A 339 6.34 -16.63 8.48
CA LYS A 339 6.39 -18.07 8.68
C LYS A 339 7.49 -18.67 7.82
N LYS A 340 8.33 -19.52 8.40
CA LYS A 340 9.37 -20.27 7.70
C LYS A 340 8.89 -21.71 7.48
N TYR A 341 9.34 -22.34 6.39
CA TYR A 341 8.97 -23.72 6.03
C TYR A 341 10.17 -24.65 6.04
#